data_AF-A0A8J5UYQ1-F1
#
_entry.id   AF-A0A8J5UYQ1-F1
#
_cell.length_a   1.000
_cell.length_b   1.000
_cell.length_c   1.000
_cell.angle_alpha   90.00
_cell.angle_beta   90.00
_cell.angle_gamma   90.00
#
_symmetry.space_group_name_H-M   'P 1'
#
loop_
_entity.id
_entity.type
_entity.pdbx_description
1 polymer ?
#
loop_
_entity_poly.entity_id
_entity_poly.type
_entity_poly.pdbx_seq_one_letter_code
_entity_poly.pdbx_strand_id
1 'polypeptide(L)'
;MAIGSVICGVNTPKTKRMKNKTQERSWIEATFQKRECTKFIPSAKDEHRCCCGHSYTHHCGTGADVQNYATGNAAEVERDQWSPGKNTRSLATDAYGTIEFQGGPHPTKAQYVRLSHDTRPEPIVQLLCREWNLGLPRLLITVHGGRSNFELQPSLKKVLRKGLLKAAKTTGAWIFTGGTNTGVTRQVGDALLLERAQRQGRVVSIGIAPWGILEKTTN
;
A
#
# COMPACT_ATOMS: atom_id res chain seq x y z
N MET A 1 76.76 -17.19 -4.77
CA MET A 1 76.27 -18.59 -4.85
C MET A 1 74.88 -18.63 -4.26
N ALA A 2 73.89 -18.93 -5.10
CA ALA A 2 72.51 -19.11 -4.71
C ALA A 2 72.31 -20.51 -4.13
N ILE A 3 71.56 -20.64 -3.03
CA ILE A 3 70.72 -21.81 -2.76
C ILE A 3 69.48 -21.32 -2.00
N GLY A 4 68.32 -21.46 -2.63
CA GLY A 4 67.03 -21.11 -2.04
C GLY A 4 66.46 -22.22 -1.14
N SER A 5 65.41 -21.87 -0.41
CA SER A 5 64.41 -22.83 0.04
C SER A 5 63.06 -22.11 0.08
N VAL A 6 62.16 -22.57 -0.79
CA VAL A 6 60.77 -22.15 -0.91
C VAL A 6 59.98 -22.91 0.15
N ILE A 7 59.30 -22.21 1.05
CA ILE A 7 58.29 -22.79 1.93
C ILE A 7 56.96 -22.14 1.56
N CYS A 8 56.09 -22.90 0.89
CA CYS A 8 54.72 -22.53 0.58
C CYS A 8 53.90 -22.48 1.89
N GLY A 9 53.62 -21.26 2.38
CA GLY A 9 52.66 -21.02 3.46
C GLY A 9 51.23 -20.99 2.93
N VAL A 10 50.42 -21.94 3.37
CA VAL A 10 48.98 -22.06 3.07
C VAL A 10 48.23 -20.90 3.75
N ASN A 11 47.71 -19.97 2.96
CA ASN A 11 46.80 -18.92 3.43
C ASN A 11 45.43 -19.53 3.75
N THR A 12 45.14 -19.76 5.03
CA THR A 12 43.78 -20.03 5.50
C THR A 12 42.99 -18.72 5.55
N PRO A 13 41.83 -18.60 4.86
CA PRO A 13 41.03 -17.39 4.92
C PRO A 13 40.37 -17.27 6.30
N LYS A 14 40.67 -16.18 7.03
CA LYS A 14 39.97 -15.82 8.26
C LYS A 14 38.53 -15.41 7.92
N THR A 15 37.57 -16.29 8.14
CA THR A 15 36.14 -16.01 8.03
C THR A 15 35.74 -14.99 9.10
N LYS A 16 35.56 -13.73 8.71
CA LYS A 16 34.91 -12.71 9.55
C LYS A 16 33.46 -13.12 9.75
N ARG A 17 33.14 -13.58 10.96
CA ARG A 17 31.77 -13.84 11.42
C ARG A 17 30.99 -12.53 11.38
N MET A 18 30.15 -12.34 10.36
CA MET A 18 29.24 -11.20 10.30
C MET A 18 28.31 -11.28 11.51
N LYS A 19 28.40 -10.30 12.40
CA LYS A 19 27.40 -10.10 13.45
C LYS A 19 26.12 -9.66 12.74
N ASN A 20 25.09 -10.51 12.76
CA ASN A 20 23.74 -10.10 12.39
C ASN A 20 23.35 -8.94 13.32
N LYS A 21 23.39 -7.70 12.81
CA LYS A 21 22.71 -6.58 13.44
C LYS A 21 21.23 -6.87 13.31
N THR A 22 20.58 -7.26 14.40
CA THR A 22 19.13 -7.22 14.50
C THR A 22 18.74 -5.75 14.33
N GLN A 23 18.27 -5.39 13.14
CA GLN A 23 17.81 -4.04 12.83
C GLN A 23 16.60 -3.77 13.72
N GLU A 24 16.68 -2.73 14.56
CA GLU A 24 15.53 -2.29 15.36
C GLU A 24 14.36 -2.00 14.42
N ARG A 25 13.19 -2.56 14.75
CA ARG A 25 11.97 -2.39 13.94
C ARG A 25 11.61 -0.91 13.87
N SER A 26 11.20 -0.44 12.69
CA SER A 26 10.77 0.95 12.54
C SER A 26 9.52 1.22 13.39
N TRP A 27 9.28 2.48 13.78
CA TRP A 27 8.06 2.84 14.54
C TRP A 27 6.79 2.39 13.80
N ILE A 28 6.79 2.47 12.46
CA ILE A 28 5.68 2.02 11.61
C ILE A 28 5.46 0.52 11.76
N GLU A 29 6.51 -0.31 11.69
CA GLU A 29 6.41 -1.78 11.87
C GLU A 29 5.97 -2.17 13.28
N ALA A 30 6.37 -1.39 14.29
CA ALA A 30 5.97 -1.61 15.67
C ALA A 30 4.50 -1.21 15.94
N THR A 31 3.97 -0.26 15.17
CA THR A 31 2.66 0.35 15.43
C THR A 31 1.56 -0.21 14.54
N PHE A 32 1.85 -0.45 13.25
CA PHE A 32 0.84 -0.82 12.27
C PHE A 32 0.91 -2.29 11.90
N GLN A 33 -0.26 -2.86 11.74
CA GLN A 33 -0.46 -4.24 11.34
C GLN A 33 -1.07 -4.30 9.95
N LYS A 34 -0.85 -5.42 9.28
CA LYS A 34 -1.60 -5.87 8.11
C LYS A 34 -2.29 -7.19 8.45
N ARG A 35 -3.25 -7.60 7.62
CA ARG A 35 -3.88 -8.92 7.72
C ARG A 35 -3.68 -9.72 6.45
N GLU A 36 -3.43 -11.00 6.60
CA GLU A 36 -3.30 -11.97 5.52
C GLU A 36 -4.25 -13.15 5.76
N CYS A 37 -4.87 -13.65 4.69
CA CYS A 37 -5.84 -14.74 4.77
C CYS A 37 -5.15 -16.05 5.18
N THR A 38 -5.74 -16.78 6.13
CA THR A 38 -5.17 -17.99 6.72
C THR A 38 -5.76 -19.29 6.17
N LYS A 39 -6.91 -19.21 5.50
CA LYS A 39 -7.65 -20.37 4.99
C LYS A 39 -8.27 -20.08 3.63
N PHE A 40 -8.14 -20.99 2.68
CA PHE A 40 -8.85 -20.94 1.41
C PHE A 40 -10.31 -21.35 1.62
N ILE A 41 -11.21 -20.39 1.44
CA ILE A 41 -12.66 -20.61 1.44
C ILE A 41 -13.17 -20.23 0.05
N PRO A 42 -13.66 -21.18 -0.77
CA PRO A 42 -14.16 -20.90 -2.12
C PRO A 42 -15.25 -19.83 -2.13
N SER A 43 -15.16 -18.90 -3.07
CA SER A 43 -16.18 -17.88 -3.31
C SER A 43 -17.39 -18.49 -3.98
N ALA A 44 -18.59 -18.04 -3.61
CA ALA A 44 -19.83 -18.47 -4.27
C ALA A 44 -19.91 -18.08 -5.76
N LYS A 45 -19.08 -17.12 -6.20
CA LYS A 45 -19.06 -16.65 -7.60
C LYS A 45 -18.02 -17.36 -8.47
N ASP A 46 -16.97 -17.91 -7.85
CA ASP A 46 -15.81 -18.50 -8.53
C ASP A 46 -15.12 -19.45 -7.55
N GLU A 47 -15.24 -20.76 -7.79
CA GLU A 47 -14.71 -21.81 -6.90
C GLU A 47 -13.17 -21.83 -6.88
N HIS A 48 -12.50 -21.25 -7.89
CA HIS A 48 -11.04 -21.16 -7.94
C HIS A 48 -10.49 -19.92 -7.23
N ARG A 49 -11.38 -19.04 -6.73
CA ARG A 49 -11.03 -17.86 -5.94
C ARG A 49 -11.53 -18.01 -4.51
N CYS A 50 -10.69 -17.61 -3.56
CA CYS A 50 -11.11 -17.49 -2.18
C CYS A 50 -12.05 -16.28 -2.01
N CYS A 51 -12.91 -16.30 -0.99
CA CYS A 51 -13.68 -15.15 -0.52
C CYS A 51 -12.82 -13.90 -0.22
N CYS A 52 -11.52 -14.04 0.05
CA CYS A 52 -10.60 -12.91 0.18
C CYS A 52 -10.21 -12.25 -1.17
N GLY A 53 -10.57 -12.86 -2.30
CA GLY A 53 -10.30 -12.41 -3.66
C GLY A 53 -9.06 -13.02 -4.32
N HIS A 54 -8.18 -13.68 -3.56
CA HIS A 54 -6.98 -14.32 -4.07
C HIS A 54 -7.25 -15.72 -4.64
N SER A 55 -6.42 -16.15 -5.60
CA SER A 55 -6.50 -17.48 -6.21
C SER A 55 -6.04 -18.57 -5.25
N TYR A 56 -6.43 -19.81 -5.55
CA TYR A 56 -5.88 -21.00 -4.88
C TYR A 56 -4.34 -21.03 -4.87
N THR A 57 -3.72 -20.74 -6.02
CA THR A 57 -2.25 -20.73 -6.16
C THR A 57 -1.55 -19.72 -5.25
N HIS A 58 -2.18 -18.56 -4.99
CA HIS A 58 -1.67 -17.58 -4.04
C HIS A 58 -1.66 -18.15 -2.61
N HIS A 59 -2.70 -18.89 -2.23
CA HIS A 59 -2.79 -19.51 -0.92
C HIS A 59 -1.73 -20.59 -0.69
N CYS A 60 -1.43 -21.40 -1.71
CA CYS A 60 -0.34 -22.39 -1.63
C CYS A 60 1.01 -21.76 -1.28
N GLY A 61 1.29 -20.55 -1.78
CA GLY A 61 2.55 -19.83 -1.52
C GLY A 61 2.60 -19.07 -0.19
N THR A 62 1.49 -18.94 0.54
CA THR A 62 1.41 -18.12 1.77
C THR A 62 1.37 -18.94 3.05
N GLY A 63 1.32 -20.27 2.94
CA GLY A 63 1.15 -21.19 4.06
C GLY A 63 -0.27 -21.14 4.65
N ALA A 64 -1.26 -20.70 3.87
CA ALA A 64 -2.66 -20.79 4.23
C ALA A 64 -3.15 -22.24 4.15
N ASP A 65 -4.13 -22.59 4.98
CA ASP A 65 -4.81 -23.89 4.89
C ASP A 65 -5.62 -23.96 3.59
N VAL A 66 -5.27 -24.93 2.74
CA VAL A 66 -5.84 -25.16 1.42
C VAL A 66 -6.57 -26.51 1.31
N GLN A 67 -6.72 -27.25 2.41
CA GLN A 67 -7.30 -28.60 2.41
C GLN A 67 -8.71 -28.65 1.80
N ASN A 68 -9.51 -27.60 2.05
CA ASN A 68 -10.88 -27.46 1.54
C ASN A 68 -11.00 -27.44 0.00
N TYR A 69 -9.90 -27.21 -0.73
CA TYR A 69 -9.93 -27.26 -2.20
C TYR A 69 -9.80 -28.69 -2.76
N ALA A 70 -9.07 -29.56 -2.06
CA ALA A 70 -8.74 -30.91 -2.55
C ALA A 70 -9.88 -31.90 -2.33
N THR A 71 -10.69 -31.70 -1.30
CA THR A 71 -11.89 -32.49 -1.01
C THR A 71 -13.07 -31.92 -1.80
N GLY A 72 -13.26 -32.35 -3.05
CA GLY A 72 -14.35 -31.95 -3.94
C GLY A 72 -15.79 -32.27 -3.46
N ASN A 73 -16.02 -32.48 -2.17
CA ASN A 73 -17.33 -32.69 -1.59
C ASN A 73 -17.95 -31.34 -1.20
N ALA A 74 -18.56 -30.69 -2.19
CA ALA A 74 -19.42 -29.52 -2.02
C ALA A 74 -20.79 -29.85 -1.36
N ALA A 75 -20.94 -31.04 -0.79
CA ALA A 75 -22.15 -31.49 -0.11
C ALA A 75 -21.90 -31.49 1.41
N GLU A 76 -22.67 -30.67 2.13
CA GLU A 76 -22.91 -30.71 3.59
C GLU A 76 -21.89 -30.12 4.57
N VAL A 77 -20.77 -29.54 4.14
CA VAL A 77 -20.00 -28.67 5.05
C VAL A 77 -20.67 -27.29 5.01
N GLU A 78 -21.23 -26.83 6.14
CA GLU A 78 -21.58 -25.42 6.34
C GLU A 78 -20.44 -24.59 5.74
N ARG A 79 -20.69 -23.86 4.64
CA ARG A 79 -19.66 -23.03 4.04
C ARG A 79 -19.27 -22.00 5.09
N ASP A 80 -18.13 -22.24 5.75
CA ASP A 80 -17.58 -21.36 6.76
C ASP A 80 -17.73 -19.92 6.29
N GLN A 81 -18.57 -19.13 6.97
CA GLN A 81 -18.79 -17.75 6.57
C GLN A 81 -17.47 -16.99 6.72
N TRP A 82 -16.86 -16.63 5.59
CA TRP A 82 -15.59 -15.93 5.58
C TRP A 82 -15.76 -14.57 6.27
N SER A 83 -14.89 -14.27 7.22
CA SER A 83 -14.82 -12.97 7.88
C SER A 83 -13.36 -12.57 8.14
N PRO A 84 -13.02 -11.28 8.11
CA PRO A 84 -11.67 -10.81 8.42
C PRO A 84 -11.18 -11.30 9.79
N GLY A 85 -12.03 -11.27 10.82
CA GLY A 85 -11.66 -11.66 12.18
C GLY A 85 -11.29 -13.14 12.33
N LYS A 86 -12.01 -14.05 11.66
CA LYS A 86 -11.82 -15.50 11.78
C LYS A 86 -10.80 -16.07 10.79
N ASN A 87 -10.78 -15.54 9.57
CA ASN A 87 -10.08 -16.16 8.44
C ASN A 87 -8.82 -15.42 8.01
N THR A 88 -8.36 -14.46 8.82
CA THR A 88 -7.10 -13.75 8.56
C THR A 88 -6.29 -13.61 9.84
N ARG A 89 -4.97 -13.60 9.72
CA ARG A 89 -4.03 -13.33 10.83
C ARG A 89 -3.47 -11.93 10.73
N SER A 90 -3.29 -11.28 11.88
CA SER A 90 -2.56 -10.02 11.96
C SER A 90 -1.06 -10.25 11.96
N LEU A 91 -0.34 -9.45 11.18
CA LEU A 91 1.12 -9.42 11.09
C LEU A 91 1.58 -7.97 11.15
N ALA A 92 2.83 -7.71 11.53
CA ALA A 92 3.42 -6.37 11.35
C ALA A 92 3.36 -5.97 9.87
N THR A 93 3.08 -4.69 9.60
CA THR A 93 3.05 -4.20 8.23
C THR A 93 4.45 -4.27 7.60
N ASP A 94 4.53 -4.78 6.38
CA ASP A 94 5.75 -4.90 5.58
C ASP A 94 5.69 -4.05 4.30
N ALA A 95 4.62 -3.28 4.13
CA ALA A 95 4.38 -2.48 2.95
C ALA A 95 4.22 -1.02 3.36
N TYR A 96 5.34 -0.31 3.40
CA TYR A 96 5.41 1.12 3.71
C TYR A 96 6.67 1.74 3.10
N GLY A 97 6.70 3.07 3.00
CA GLY A 97 7.86 3.80 2.50
C GLY A 97 7.47 4.91 1.53
N THR A 98 8.31 5.13 0.53
CA THR A 98 8.06 6.12 -0.52
C THR A 98 7.94 5.43 -1.88
N ILE A 99 6.82 5.64 -2.57
CA ILE A 99 6.64 5.25 -3.97
C ILE A 99 7.10 6.41 -4.84
N GLU A 100 7.86 6.09 -5.89
CA GLU A 100 8.26 7.02 -6.94
C GLU A 100 7.54 6.66 -8.24
N PHE A 101 6.64 7.54 -8.68
CA PHE A 101 5.90 7.36 -9.92
C PHE A 101 6.77 7.81 -11.09
N GLN A 102 6.99 6.88 -12.03
CA GLN A 102 7.67 7.12 -13.29
C GLN A 102 6.67 7.50 -14.39
N GLY A 103 7.15 8.09 -15.50
CA GLY A 103 6.33 8.42 -16.66
C GLY A 103 5.78 9.85 -16.73
N GLY A 104 6.05 10.68 -15.72
CA GLY A 104 5.84 12.13 -15.79
C GLY A 104 7.11 12.89 -16.22
N PRO A 105 7.01 14.17 -16.61
CA PRO A 105 8.18 15.00 -16.92
C PRO A 105 9.13 15.21 -15.73
N HIS A 106 8.63 15.01 -14.51
CA HIS A 106 9.42 14.96 -13.28
C HIS A 106 8.95 13.78 -12.43
N PRO A 107 9.88 13.01 -11.81
CA PRO A 107 9.49 11.93 -10.91
C PRO A 107 8.71 12.49 -9.72
N THR A 108 7.56 11.88 -9.43
CA THR A 108 6.73 12.29 -8.29
C THR A 108 6.82 11.25 -7.18
N LYS A 109 7.00 11.71 -5.94
CA LYS A 109 7.11 10.85 -4.77
C LYS A 109 5.86 10.95 -3.90
N ALA A 110 5.47 9.84 -3.29
CA ALA A 110 4.41 9.79 -2.29
C ALA A 110 4.79 8.81 -1.17
N GLN A 111 4.51 9.20 0.07
CA GLN A 111 4.64 8.29 1.21
C GLN A 111 3.42 7.38 1.28
N TYR A 112 3.62 6.12 1.65
CA TYR A 112 2.55 5.13 1.76
C TYR A 112 2.78 4.20 2.96
N VAL A 113 1.68 3.64 3.45
CA VAL A 113 1.66 2.56 4.45
C VAL A 113 0.43 1.68 4.19
N ARG A 114 0.58 0.36 4.30
CA ARG A 114 -0.53 -0.60 4.34
C ARG A 114 -0.99 -0.75 5.79
N LEU A 115 -2.29 -0.58 6.00
CA LEU A 115 -2.94 -0.70 7.30
C LEU A 115 -3.92 -1.88 7.30
N SER A 116 -4.20 -2.41 8.49
CA SER A 116 -5.32 -3.31 8.71
C SER A 116 -6.63 -2.51 8.79
N HIS A 117 -7.74 -3.12 8.36
CA HIS A 117 -9.07 -2.50 8.37
C HIS A 117 -9.55 -2.08 9.77
N ASP A 118 -9.02 -2.72 10.83
CA ASP A 118 -9.35 -2.51 12.24
C ASP A 118 -8.30 -1.63 12.97
N THR A 119 -7.41 -0.98 12.22
CA THR A 119 -6.43 -0.04 12.80
C THR A 119 -7.14 1.15 13.45
N ARG A 120 -6.84 1.42 14.73
CA ARG A 120 -7.43 2.57 15.43
C ARG A 120 -6.96 3.90 14.82
N PRO A 121 -7.76 4.98 14.89
CA PRO A 121 -7.43 6.26 14.27
C PRO A 121 -6.22 6.99 14.88
N GLU A 122 -5.96 6.84 16.18
CA GLU A 122 -4.93 7.59 16.91
C GLU A 122 -3.51 7.40 16.32
N PRO A 123 -3.02 6.17 16.08
CA PRO A 123 -1.72 5.98 15.43
C PRO A 123 -1.69 6.52 14.00
N ILE A 124 -2.82 6.52 13.28
CA ILE A 124 -2.91 7.08 11.91
C ILE A 124 -2.71 8.60 11.95
N VAL A 125 -3.35 9.29 12.90
CA VAL A 125 -3.15 10.73 13.09
C VAL A 125 -1.71 11.03 13.50
N GLN A 126 -1.12 10.22 14.39
CA GLN A 126 0.29 10.34 14.75
C GLN A 126 1.20 10.18 13.53
N LEU A 127 0.96 9.19 12.69
CA LEU A 127 1.71 8.99 11.44
C LEU A 127 1.64 10.23 10.56
N LEU A 128 0.43 10.73 10.29
CA LEU A 128 0.23 11.88 9.40
C LEU A 128 0.91 13.14 9.95
N CYS A 129 0.72 13.45 11.23
CA CYS A 129 1.20 14.71 11.80
C CYS A 129 2.67 14.66 12.22
N ARG A 130 3.15 13.55 12.81
CA ARG A 130 4.49 13.45 13.39
C ARG A 130 5.48 12.80 12.43
N GLU A 131 5.20 11.59 11.97
CA GLU A 131 6.14 10.84 11.13
C GLU A 131 6.24 11.42 9.72
N TRP A 132 5.12 11.85 9.14
CA TRP A 132 5.05 12.43 7.80
C TRP A 132 5.13 13.96 7.82
N ASN A 133 5.19 14.56 9.01
CA ASN A 133 5.31 16.00 9.24
C ASN A 133 4.26 16.82 8.45
N LEU A 134 3.02 16.35 8.41
CA LEU A 134 1.92 17.11 7.84
C LEU A 134 1.38 18.09 8.88
N GLY A 135 1.35 19.38 8.52
CA GLY A 135 0.71 20.39 9.36
C GLY A 135 -0.78 20.08 9.55
N LEU A 136 -1.27 20.25 10.77
CA LEU A 136 -2.67 19.99 11.12
C LEU A 136 -3.61 20.79 10.20
N PRO A 137 -4.61 20.15 9.58
CA PRO A 137 -5.52 20.85 8.68
C PRO A 137 -6.51 21.70 9.48
N ARG A 138 -6.94 22.82 8.90
CA ARG A 138 -8.09 23.59 9.42
C ARG A 138 -9.43 23.07 8.91
N LEU A 139 -9.41 22.29 7.83
CA LEU A 139 -10.58 21.74 7.15
C LEU A 139 -10.21 20.41 6.49
N LEU A 140 -11.16 19.48 6.45
CA LEU A 140 -11.06 18.25 5.67
C LEU A 140 -12.01 18.32 4.47
N ILE A 141 -11.49 18.07 3.28
CA ILE A 141 -12.28 17.98 2.04
C ILE A 141 -12.24 16.52 1.60
N THR A 142 -13.37 15.82 1.70
CA THR A 142 -13.45 14.43 1.25
C THR A 142 -14.19 14.36 -0.08
N VAL A 143 -13.54 13.82 -1.12
CA VAL A 143 -14.11 13.67 -2.45
C VAL A 143 -14.34 12.20 -2.77
N HIS A 144 -15.60 11.83 -2.95
CA HIS A 144 -16.06 10.51 -3.39
C HIS A 144 -16.82 10.63 -4.72
N GLY A 145 -16.96 9.51 -5.42
CA GLY A 145 -17.82 9.45 -6.60
C GLY A 145 -17.75 8.12 -7.33
N GLY A 146 -18.37 8.09 -8.52
CA GLY A 146 -18.47 6.88 -9.33
C GLY A 146 -17.11 6.31 -9.72
N ARG A 147 -17.03 4.98 -9.83
CA ARG A 147 -15.83 4.24 -10.24
C ARG A 147 -15.61 4.24 -11.75
N SER A 148 -16.69 4.36 -12.53
CA SER A 148 -16.62 4.38 -13.99
C SER A 148 -15.94 5.66 -14.47
N ASN A 149 -14.99 5.51 -15.40
CA ASN A 149 -14.35 6.65 -16.04
C ASN A 149 -15.37 7.44 -16.87
N PHE A 150 -15.22 8.75 -16.86
CA PHE A 150 -16.00 9.68 -17.65
C PHE A 150 -15.12 10.88 -18.00
N GLU A 151 -15.47 11.57 -19.09
CA GLU A 151 -14.79 12.80 -19.50
C GLU A 151 -15.61 14.01 -19.08
N LEU A 152 -14.94 15.00 -18.50
CA LEU A 152 -15.56 16.27 -18.15
C LEU A 152 -15.45 17.23 -19.33
N GLN A 153 -16.48 18.04 -19.54
CA GLN A 153 -16.37 19.16 -20.46
C GLN A 153 -15.19 20.07 -20.05
N PRO A 154 -14.39 20.60 -20.99
CA PRO A 154 -13.17 21.35 -20.66
C PRO A 154 -13.40 22.56 -19.74
N SER A 155 -14.51 23.27 -19.90
CA SER A 155 -14.92 24.39 -19.06
C SER A 155 -15.13 23.95 -17.60
N LEU A 156 -15.88 22.86 -17.40
CA LEU A 156 -16.15 22.30 -16.09
C LEU A 156 -14.88 21.73 -15.44
N LYS A 157 -14.03 21.03 -16.20
CA LYS A 157 -12.72 20.53 -15.73
C LYS A 157 -11.84 21.69 -15.21
N LYS A 158 -11.84 22.83 -15.91
CA LYS A 158 -11.11 24.04 -15.52
C LYS A 158 -11.67 24.68 -14.25
N VAL A 159 -13.00 24.81 -14.14
CA VAL A 159 -13.66 25.39 -12.95
C VAL A 159 -13.45 24.51 -11.73
N LEU A 160 -13.70 23.20 -11.84
CA LEU A 160 -13.49 22.22 -10.78
C LEU A 160 -12.06 22.28 -10.25
N ARG A 161 -11.07 22.23 -11.16
CA ARG A 161 -9.65 22.30 -10.81
C ARG A 161 -9.32 23.57 -10.04
N LYS A 162 -9.70 24.73 -10.58
CA LYS A 162 -9.40 26.03 -9.94
C LYS A 162 -10.10 26.16 -8.60
N GLY A 163 -11.37 25.77 -8.51
CA GLY A 163 -12.16 25.83 -7.29
C GLY A 163 -11.59 24.96 -6.18
N LEU A 164 -11.30 23.69 -6.47
CA LEU A 164 -10.76 22.74 -5.51
C LEU A 164 -9.40 23.18 -4.97
N LEU A 165 -8.48 23.55 -5.87
CA LEU A 165 -7.15 24.03 -5.47
C LEU A 165 -7.23 25.32 -4.66
N LYS A 166 -8.07 26.28 -5.08
CA LYS A 166 -8.24 27.55 -4.38
C LYS A 166 -8.80 27.30 -2.97
N ALA A 167 -9.82 26.46 -2.83
CA ALA A 167 -10.42 26.12 -1.54
C ALA A 167 -9.39 25.48 -0.60
N ALA A 168 -8.67 24.48 -1.09
CA ALA A 168 -7.68 23.77 -0.28
C ALA A 168 -6.52 24.67 0.16
N LYS A 169 -5.98 25.50 -0.74
CA LYS A 169 -4.88 26.43 -0.41
C LYS A 169 -5.30 27.52 0.57
N THR A 170 -6.46 28.13 0.34
CA THR A 170 -6.95 29.26 1.16
C THR A 170 -7.19 28.83 2.61
N THR A 171 -7.67 27.61 2.80
CA THR A 171 -8.05 27.10 4.12
C THR A 171 -6.93 26.29 4.79
N GLY A 172 -5.93 25.82 4.04
CA GLY A 172 -4.98 24.82 4.54
C GLY A 172 -5.66 23.47 4.76
N ALA A 173 -6.57 23.07 3.85
CA ALA A 173 -7.31 21.82 3.96
C ALA A 173 -6.48 20.61 3.53
N TRP A 174 -6.78 19.45 4.13
CA TRP A 174 -6.38 18.16 3.58
C TRP A 174 -7.48 17.63 2.66
N ILE A 175 -7.09 17.12 1.49
CA ILE A 175 -8.00 16.48 0.55
C ILE A 175 -7.91 14.97 0.73
N PHE A 176 -9.03 14.32 1.08
CA PHE A 176 -9.16 12.87 1.13
C PHE A 176 -9.89 12.35 -0.11
N THR A 177 -9.40 11.26 -0.70
CA THR A 177 -10.03 10.63 -1.85
C THR A 177 -9.74 9.12 -1.92
N GLY A 178 -10.36 8.40 -2.87
CA GLY A 178 -10.26 6.94 -2.98
C GLY A 178 -8.91 6.40 -3.45
N GLY A 179 -7.94 7.26 -3.77
CA GLY A 179 -6.56 6.85 -4.11
C GLY A 179 -6.40 5.99 -5.37
N THR A 180 -7.44 5.83 -6.20
CA THR A 180 -7.43 5.04 -7.44
C THR A 180 -7.44 5.92 -8.69
N ASN A 181 -6.84 5.46 -9.78
CA ASN A 181 -6.90 6.17 -11.06
C ASN A 181 -8.19 5.87 -11.84
N THR A 182 -9.34 6.04 -11.19
CA THR A 182 -10.65 5.71 -11.77
C THR A 182 -11.72 6.76 -11.42
N GLY A 183 -12.64 6.98 -12.37
CA GLY A 183 -13.84 7.80 -12.21
C GLY A 183 -13.57 9.19 -11.63
N VAL A 184 -14.31 9.56 -10.58
CA VAL A 184 -14.18 10.88 -9.94
C VAL A 184 -12.79 11.09 -9.33
N THR A 185 -12.20 10.05 -8.73
CA THR A 185 -10.86 10.11 -8.12
C THR A 185 -9.79 10.46 -9.14
N ARG A 186 -9.91 9.97 -10.38
CA ARG A 186 -9.03 10.35 -11.49
C ARG A 186 -9.11 11.84 -11.81
N GLN A 187 -10.31 12.41 -11.90
CA GLN A 187 -10.49 13.85 -12.18
C GLN A 187 -9.90 14.73 -11.06
N VAL A 188 -9.97 14.28 -9.80
CA VAL A 188 -9.30 14.93 -8.66
C VAL A 188 -7.77 14.83 -8.79
N GLY A 189 -7.24 13.65 -9.14
CA GLY A 189 -5.81 13.45 -9.38
C GLY A 189 -5.26 14.38 -10.48
N ASP A 190 -5.95 14.47 -11.62
CA ASP A 190 -5.63 15.39 -12.72
C ASP A 190 -5.57 16.86 -12.25
N ALA A 191 -6.51 17.27 -11.38
CA ALA A 191 -6.55 18.61 -10.83
C ALA A 191 -5.34 18.92 -9.94
N LEU A 192 -4.86 17.92 -9.18
CA LEU A 192 -3.73 18.05 -8.25
C LEU A 192 -2.35 17.95 -8.92
N LEU A 193 -2.22 17.16 -9.99
CA LEU A 193 -0.94 16.96 -10.70
C LEU A 193 -0.36 18.26 -11.25
N LEU A 194 -1.20 19.12 -11.81
CA LEU A 194 -0.78 20.39 -12.41
C LEU A 194 -0.40 21.46 -11.38
N GLU A 195 -0.80 21.30 -10.12
CA GLU A 195 -0.43 22.23 -9.04
C GLU A 195 1.02 22.07 -8.61
N ARG A 196 1.54 20.84 -8.59
CA ARG A 196 2.89 20.54 -8.10
C ARG A 196 4.03 21.20 -8.90
N ALA A 197 3.73 21.70 -10.11
CA ALA A 197 4.67 22.50 -10.89
C ALA A 197 4.92 23.90 -10.29
N GLN A 198 3.99 24.43 -9.49
CA GLN A 198 4.13 25.73 -8.82
C GLN A 198 4.69 25.52 -7.42
N ARG A 199 5.93 25.97 -7.18
CA ARG A 199 6.70 25.76 -5.93
C ARG A 199 6.08 26.36 -4.66
N GLN A 200 4.98 27.12 -4.74
CA GLN A 200 4.34 27.78 -3.59
C GLN A 200 2.93 27.24 -3.34
N GLY A 201 2.70 26.75 -2.11
CA GLY A 201 1.37 26.37 -1.60
C GLY A 201 0.95 24.91 -1.83
N ARG A 202 1.85 23.96 -1.52
CA ARG A 202 1.62 22.51 -1.67
C ARG A 202 0.32 22.06 -0.99
N VAL A 203 -0.62 21.56 -1.78
CA VAL A 203 -1.86 20.96 -1.27
C VAL A 203 -1.56 19.56 -0.72
N VAL A 204 -2.08 19.25 0.47
CA VAL A 204 -1.99 17.90 1.05
C VAL A 204 -3.15 17.06 0.52
N SER A 205 -2.83 15.96 -0.15
CA SER A 205 -3.80 15.01 -0.68
C SER A 205 -3.49 13.59 -0.17
N ILE A 206 -4.49 12.93 0.41
CA ILE A 206 -4.40 11.58 0.98
C ILE A 206 -5.35 10.67 0.22
N GLY A 207 -4.79 9.61 -0.38
CA GLY A 207 -5.55 8.58 -1.08
C GLY A 207 -5.72 7.34 -0.20
N ILE A 208 -6.95 6.86 -0.06
CA ILE A 208 -7.26 5.64 0.69
C ILE A 208 -7.82 4.60 -0.29
N ALA A 209 -6.98 3.63 -0.65
CA ALA A 209 -7.34 2.57 -1.58
C ALA A 209 -7.28 1.19 -0.90
N PRO A 210 -8.22 0.27 -1.21
CA PRO A 210 -8.12 -1.12 -0.76
C PRO A 210 -6.84 -1.77 -1.30
N TRP A 211 -6.09 -2.46 -0.45
CA TRP A 211 -4.85 -3.11 -0.85
C TRP A 211 -5.03 -4.14 -1.97
N GLY A 212 -6.14 -4.90 -1.95
CA GLY A 212 -6.39 -5.99 -2.90
C GLY A 212 -6.69 -5.57 -4.33
N ILE A 213 -6.91 -4.28 -4.61
CA ILE A 213 -7.16 -3.77 -5.97
C ILE A 213 -5.91 -3.16 -6.62
N LEU A 214 -4.78 -3.12 -5.89
CA LEU A 214 -3.54 -2.56 -6.41
C LEU A 214 -2.83 -3.59 -7.28
N GLU A 215 -2.58 -3.23 -8.54
CA GLU A 215 -1.74 -4.01 -9.43
C GLU A 215 -0.28 -3.90 -8.97
N LYS A 216 0.34 -5.04 -8.66
CA LYS A 216 1.76 -5.10 -8.35
C LYS A 216 2.52 -5.38 -9.64
N THR A 217 3.18 -4.38 -10.19
CA THR A 217 4.17 -4.60 -11.25
C THR A 217 5.41 -5.19 -10.59
N THR A 218 5.54 -6.51 -10.58
CA THR A 218 6.84 -7.17 -10.36
C THR A 218 7.71 -6.87 -11.57
N ASN A 219 8.66 -5.94 -11.41
CA ASN A 219 9.85 -5.91 -12.25
C ASN A 219 10.82 -7.00 -11.80
#